data_AF-A0A1F9Z9A4-F1
#
_entry.id   AF-A0A1F9Z9A4-F1
#
_cell.length_a   1.000
_cell.length_b   1.000
_cell.length_c   1.000
_cell.angle_alpha   90.00
_cell.angle_beta   90.00
_cell.angle_gamma   90.00
#
_symmetry.space_group_name_H-M   'P 1'
#
loop_
_entity.id
_entity.type
_entity.pdbx_description
1 polymer ?
#
loop_
_entity_poly.entity_id
_entity_poly.type
_entity_poly.pdbx_seq_one_letter_code
_entity_poly.pdbx_strand_id
1 'polypeptide(L)'
;MRIARPKPPETSFRRKRAPPPQATRFLLASLATGLIFVALLAVVFVPRGLDFGNQIPTVLVELRIATEGGVRILVNATTAVYSLSEYGAILTRDNETIASLGPGLAGGSVALAFVDYDADGRLDPGDSFPLSASIPGSYRFEIFFRLDRRVGFLAWDGALG
;
A
#
# COMPACT_ATOMS: atom_id res chain seq x y z
N MET A 1 -64.60 31.81 23.22
CA MET A 1 -64.69 30.85 24.35
C MET A 1 -63.49 29.91 24.28
N ARG A 2 -62.69 29.82 25.34
CA ARG A 2 -61.44 29.04 25.36
C ARG A 2 -61.66 27.83 26.25
N ILE A 3 -61.69 26.64 25.65
CA ILE A 3 -61.86 25.36 26.36
C ILE A 3 -60.61 25.11 27.21
N ALA A 4 -60.79 24.88 28.50
CA ALA A 4 -59.69 24.59 29.42
C ALA A 4 -59.03 23.26 29.02
N ARG A 5 -57.69 23.24 28.91
CA ARG A 5 -56.97 21.99 28.67
C ARG A 5 -57.04 21.11 29.92
N PRO A 6 -57.26 19.80 29.77
CA PRO A 6 -57.22 18.88 30.90
C PRO A 6 -55.85 18.93 31.57
N LYS A 7 -55.88 18.97 32.90
CA LYS A 7 -54.69 19.01 33.76
C LYS A 7 -53.84 17.77 33.49
N PRO A 8 -52.50 17.88 33.40
CA PRO A 8 -51.65 16.70 33.31
C PRO A 8 -51.89 15.79 34.52
N PRO A 9 -51.92 14.46 34.33
CA PRO A 9 -52.20 13.52 35.42
C PRO A 9 -51.17 13.71 36.54
N GLU A 10 -51.64 13.81 37.78
CA GLU A 10 -50.80 14.04 38.98
C GLU A 10 -49.86 12.88 39.28
N THR A 11 -50.10 11.70 38.71
CA THR A 11 -49.27 10.52 38.92
C THR A 11 -48.58 10.11 37.63
N SER A 12 -47.25 9.96 37.71
CA SER A 12 -46.47 9.42 36.61
C SER A 12 -46.83 7.96 36.38
N PHE A 13 -46.98 7.56 35.11
CA PHE A 13 -47.29 6.19 34.73
C PHE A 13 -46.11 5.27 35.12
N ARG A 14 -46.18 4.64 36.29
CA ARG A 14 -45.11 3.78 36.83
C ARG A 14 -45.41 2.33 36.48
N ARG A 15 -44.51 1.67 35.72
CA ARG A 15 -44.64 0.23 35.42
C ARG A 15 -44.73 -0.55 36.73
N LYS A 16 -45.80 -1.32 36.91
CA LYS A 16 -46.18 -1.92 38.20
C LYS A 16 -45.27 -3.06 38.65
N ARG A 17 -44.48 -3.67 37.76
CA ARG A 17 -43.60 -4.81 38.08
C ARG A 17 -42.32 -4.77 37.24
N ALA A 18 -41.20 -5.06 37.90
CA ALA A 18 -39.95 -5.43 37.25
C ALA A 18 -40.16 -6.70 36.40
N PRO A 19 -39.34 -6.94 35.35
CA PRO A 19 -39.40 -8.18 34.60
C PRO A 19 -39.34 -9.39 35.56
N PRO A 20 -40.11 -10.46 35.31
CA PRO A 20 -40.07 -11.64 36.17
C PRO A 20 -38.63 -12.18 36.23
N PRO A 21 -38.15 -12.64 37.40
CA PRO A 21 -36.75 -13.01 37.62
C PRO A 21 -36.25 -14.10 36.66
N GLN A 22 -37.15 -14.93 36.12
CA GLN A 22 -36.83 -15.88 35.05
C GLN A 22 -36.41 -15.18 33.75
N ALA A 23 -37.15 -14.17 33.29
CA ALA A 23 -36.83 -13.45 32.05
C ALA A 23 -35.48 -12.74 32.13
N THR A 24 -35.13 -12.17 33.28
CA THR A 24 -33.82 -11.54 33.51
C THR A 24 -32.68 -12.55 33.46
N ARG A 25 -32.89 -13.77 34.01
CA ARG A 25 -31.90 -14.86 33.94
C ARG A 25 -31.70 -15.36 32.51
N PHE A 26 -32.76 -15.47 31.73
CA PHE A 26 -32.65 -15.83 30.31
C PHE A 26 -31.90 -14.78 29.50
N LEU A 27 -32.17 -13.48 29.74
CA LEU A 27 -31.44 -12.38 29.10
C LEU A 27 -29.96 -12.35 29.47
N LEU A 28 -29.63 -12.59 30.75
CA LEU A 28 -28.23 -12.65 31.19
C LEU A 28 -27.52 -13.88 30.61
N ALA A 29 -28.18 -15.03 30.57
CA ALA A 29 -27.63 -16.24 29.97
C ALA A 29 -27.40 -16.07 28.46
N SER A 30 -28.34 -15.50 27.72
CA SER A 30 -28.19 -15.28 26.27
C SER A 30 -27.11 -14.23 25.98
N LEU A 31 -26.99 -13.18 26.80
CA LEU A 31 -25.92 -12.18 26.68
C LEU A 31 -24.55 -12.80 26.94
N ALA A 32 -24.41 -13.61 28.01
CA ALA A 32 -23.16 -14.31 28.30
C ALA A 32 -22.77 -15.27 27.17
N THR A 33 -23.74 -16.02 26.64
CA THR A 33 -23.51 -16.96 25.54
C THR A 33 -23.13 -16.23 24.24
N GLY A 34 -23.79 -15.11 23.93
CA GLY A 34 -23.44 -14.27 22.78
C GLY A 34 -22.04 -13.68 22.88
N LEU A 35 -21.62 -13.26 24.09
CA LEU A 35 -20.28 -12.70 24.31
C LEU A 35 -19.20 -13.77 24.15
N ILE A 36 -19.43 -14.98 24.66
CA ILE A 36 -18.56 -16.15 24.43
C ILE A 36 -18.46 -16.45 22.93
N PHE A 37 -19.58 -16.44 22.20
CA PHE A 37 -19.59 -16.68 20.76
C PHE A 37 -18.78 -15.63 19.99
N VAL A 38 -18.96 -14.33 20.31
CA VAL A 38 -18.17 -13.25 19.71
C VAL A 38 -16.68 -13.38 20.04
N ALA A 39 -16.33 -13.75 21.27
CA ALA A 39 -14.94 -13.99 21.67
C ALA A 39 -14.32 -15.15 20.88
N LEU A 40 -15.07 -16.23 20.67
CA LEU A 40 -14.62 -17.38 19.89
C LEU A 40 -14.41 -17.01 18.41
N LEU A 41 -15.31 -16.22 17.84
CA LEU A 41 -15.12 -15.64 16.50
C LEU A 41 -13.87 -14.75 16.46
N ALA A 42 -13.68 -13.87 17.43
CA ALA A 42 -12.51 -12.99 17.46
C ALA A 42 -11.21 -13.79 17.52
N VAL A 43 -11.12 -14.81 18.37
CA VAL A 43 -9.92 -15.67 18.50
C VAL A 43 -9.59 -16.40 17.19
N VAL A 44 -10.59 -16.76 16.38
CA VAL A 44 -10.37 -17.47 15.11
C VAL A 44 -10.12 -16.51 13.95
N PHE A 45 -10.90 -15.43 13.86
CA PHE A 45 -10.92 -14.53 12.72
C PHE A 45 -9.93 -13.37 12.83
N VAL A 46 -9.60 -12.89 14.03
CA VAL A 46 -8.60 -11.81 14.20
C VAL A 46 -7.21 -12.29 13.78
N PRO A 47 -6.70 -13.46 14.21
CA PRO A 47 -5.40 -13.93 13.74
C PRO A 47 -5.36 -14.16 12.22
N ARG A 48 -6.46 -14.66 11.62
CA ARG A 48 -6.55 -14.85 10.16
C ARG A 48 -6.65 -13.56 9.37
N GLY A 49 -7.37 -12.56 9.90
CA GLY A 49 -7.49 -11.23 9.28
C GLY A 49 -6.23 -10.38 9.43
N LEU A 50 -5.44 -10.64 10.48
CA LEU A 50 -4.13 -10.06 10.74
C LEU A 50 -2.98 -10.97 10.29
N ASP A 51 -3.26 -12.06 9.56
CA ASP A 51 -2.24 -12.94 9.04
C ASP A 51 -1.54 -12.24 7.86
N PHE A 52 -0.61 -11.34 8.21
CA PHE A 52 0.22 -10.60 7.27
C PHE A 52 1.26 -11.50 6.59
N GLY A 53 1.33 -12.79 6.93
CA GLY A 53 2.35 -13.73 6.46
C GLY A 53 2.42 -13.88 4.93
N ASN A 54 1.38 -13.46 4.21
CA ASN A 54 1.33 -13.45 2.74
C ASN A 54 0.98 -12.09 2.13
N GLN A 55 0.97 -11.01 2.90
CA GLN A 55 0.93 -9.68 2.29
C GLN A 55 2.31 -9.41 1.69
N ILE A 56 2.45 -9.67 0.39
CA ILE A 56 3.66 -9.33 -0.35
C ILE A 56 3.87 -7.82 -0.15
N PRO A 57 4.95 -7.39 0.51
CA PRO A 57 5.15 -6.00 0.87
C PRO A 57 5.01 -5.14 -0.38
N THR A 58 4.20 -4.08 -0.30
CA THR A 58 4.04 -3.12 -1.38
C THR A 58 5.30 -2.28 -1.43
N VAL A 59 6.35 -2.84 -2.03
CA VAL A 59 7.59 -2.13 -2.27
C VAL A 59 7.25 -0.97 -3.18
N LEU A 60 7.32 0.23 -2.61
CA LEU A 60 7.33 1.49 -3.34
C LEU A 60 8.78 1.98 -3.39
N VAL A 61 9.27 2.15 -4.62
CA VAL A 61 10.54 2.81 -4.95
C VAL A 61 10.19 4.19 -5.47
N GLU A 62 10.64 5.22 -4.77
CA GLU A 62 10.49 6.61 -5.18
C GLU A 62 11.66 7.02 -6.07
N LEU A 63 11.34 7.57 -7.23
CA LEU A 63 12.30 7.88 -8.28
C LEU A 63 12.27 9.37 -8.58
N ARG A 64 13.45 9.94 -8.84
CA ARG A 64 13.57 11.33 -9.28
C ARG A 64 14.55 11.45 -10.44
N ILE A 65 14.34 12.41 -11.32
CA ILE A 65 15.32 12.76 -12.35
C ILE A 65 16.35 13.69 -11.71
N ALA A 66 17.63 13.42 -11.94
CA ALA A 66 18.72 14.33 -11.65
C ALA A 66 19.52 14.61 -12.92
N THR A 67 19.95 15.86 -13.08
CA THR A 67 20.72 16.34 -14.23
C THR A 67 22.10 16.86 -13.85
N GLU A 68 22.42 16.91 -12.56
CA GLU A 68 23.75 17.29 -12.05
C GLU A 68 24.77 16.21 -12.44
N GLY A 69 25.74 16.56 -13.29
CA GLY A 69 26.78 15.62 -13.75
C GLY A 69 26.30 14.59 -14.79
N GLY A 70 25.15 14.83 -15.43
CA GLY A 70 24.54 13.93 -16.42
C GLY A 70 23.11 13.57 -16.08
N VAL A 71 22.33 13.15 -17.07
CA VAL A 71 20.92 12.76 -16.88
C VAL A 71 20.85 11.35 -16.32
N ARG A 72 20.23 11.21 -15.14
CA ARG A 72 20.06 9.94 -14.45
C ARG A 72 18.78 9.92 -13.64
N ILE A 73 18.24 8.73 -13.43
CA ILE A 73 17.16 8.50 -12.49
C ILE A 73 17.80 8.07 -11.18
N LEU A 74 17.56 8.83 -10.11
CA LEU A 74 18.02 8.50 -8.77
C LEU A 74 16.92 7.75 -8.01
N VAL A 75 17.34 6.74 -7.26
CA VAL A 75 16.51 6.13 -6.23
C VAL A 75 16.50 7.09 -5.03
N ASN A 76 15.37 7.76 -4.81
CA ASN A 76 15.23 8.78 -3.77
C ASN A 76 14.86 8.15 -2.42
N ALA A 77 13.97 7.16 -2.45
CA ALA A 77 13.53 6.44 -1.26
C ALA A 77 13.03 5.03 -1.62
N THR A 78 13.16 4.11 -0.67
CA THR A 78 12.64 2.75 -0.77
C THR A 78 11.92 2.38 0.52
N THR A 79 10.72 1.84 0.40
CA THR A 79 9.96 1.36 1.58
C THR A 79 10.51 0.08 2.19
N ALA A 80 11.23 -0.72 1.40
CA ALA A 80 11.93 -1.92 1.84
C ALA A 80 13.10 -2.19 0.88
N VAL A 81 14.21 -2.69 1.44
CA VAL A 81 15.45 -2.95 0.71
C VAL A 81 15.56 -4.46 0.46
N TYR A 82 15.67 -4.85 -0.80
CA TYR A 82 15.80 -6.24 -1.26
C TYR A 82 17.00 -6.39 -2.18
N SER A 83 17.42 -7.63 -2.44
CA SER A 83 18.54 -7.89 -3.36
C SER A 83 18.22 -7.44 -4.78
N LEU A 84 19.22 -6.90 -5.47
CA LEU A 84 19.14 -6.52 -6.88
C LEU A 84 18.65 -7.64 -7.78
N SER A 85 18.94 -8.91 -7.44
CA SER A 85 18.51 -10.07 -8.23
C SER A 85 16.99 -10.18 -8.38
N GLU A 86 16.24 -9.59 -7.44
CA GLU A 86 14.78 -9.57 -7.49
C GLU A 86 14.24 -8.43 -8.38
N TYR A 87 15.07 -7.50 -8.83
CA TYR A 87 14.62 -6.34 -9.60
C TYR A 87 14.96 -6.45 -11.09
N GLY A 88 14.05 -5.91 -11.91
CA GLY A 88 14.21 -5.61 -13.32
C GLY A 88 13.71 -4.19 -13.61
N ALA A 89 14.10 -3.61 -14.74
CA ALA A 89 13.64 -2.28 -15.12
C ALA A 89 13.38 -2.18 -16.62
N ILE A 90 12.44 -1.32 -17.01
CA ILE A 90 12.12 -1.07 -18.41
C ILE A 90 12.05 0.44 -18.62
N LEU A 91 12.69 0.89 -19.70
CA LEU A 91 12.56 2.24 -20.22
C LEU A 91 11.79 2.19 -21.54
N THR A 92 10.68 2.90 -21.57
CA THR A 92 9.84 3.06 -22.74
C THR A 92 9.85 4.52 -23.21
N ARG A 93 9.76 4.72 -24.52
CA ARG A 93 9.60 6.01 -25.18
C ARG A 93 8.47 5.88 -26.19
N ASP A 94 7.47 6.74 -26.13
CA ASP A 94 6.32 6.74 -27.04
C ASP A 94 5.63 5.35 -27.14
N ASN A 95 5.52 4.67 -25.98
CA ASN A 95 5.05 3.29 -25.82
C ASN A 95 5.93 2.18 -26.45
N GLU A 96 7.10 2.51 -26.98
CA GLU A 96 8.08 1.53 -27.46
C GLU A 96 9.13 1.27 -26.38
N THR A 97 9.49 0.00 -26.15
CA THR A 97 10.59 -0.35 -25.23
C THR A 97 11.92 -0.04 -25.91
N ILE A 98 12.66 0.92 -25.37
CA ILE A 98 13.96 1.32 -25.89
C ILE A 98 15.13 0.70 -25.13
N ALA A 99 14.90 0.30 -23.87
CA ALA A 99 15.88 -0.44 -23.08
C ALA A 99 15.20 -1.23 -21.96
N SER A 100 15.83 -2.33 -21.54
CA SER A 100 15.39 -3.14 -20.42
C SER A 100 16.59 -3.68 -19.65
N LEU A 101 16.47 -3.75 -18.34
CA LEU A 101 17.39 -4.42 -17.43
C LEU A 101 16.71 -5.68 -16.91
N GLY A 102 17.40 -6.81 -17.04
CA GLY A 102 16.92 -8.09 -16.53
C GLY A 102 17.07 -8.21 -15.01
N PRO A 103 16.86 -9.43 -14.46
CA PRO A 103 17.14 -9.74 -13.06
C PRO A 103 18.54 -9.28 -12.66
N GLY A 104 18.67 -8.70 -11.46
CA GLY A 104 19.94 -8.13 -11.00
C GLY A 104 20.17 -6.71 -11.51
N LEU A 105 19.16 -6.09 -12.14
CA LEU A 105 19.32 -4.85 -12.92
C LEU A 105 20.48 -4.92 -13.92
N ALA A 106 20.77 -6.13 -14.42
CA ALA A 106 21.89 -6.42 -15.27
C ALA A 106 21.52 -6.35 -16.77
N GLY A 107 22.54 -6.35 -17.63
CA GLY A 107 22.36 -6.36 -19.08
C GLY A 107 22.07 -4.99 -19.69
N GLY A 108 22.52 -3.91 -19.05
CA GLY A 108 22.34 -2.55 -19.52
C GLY A 108 22.78 -2.32 -20.97
N SER A 109 22.07 -1.41 -21.63
CA SER A 109 22.43 -0.88 -22.94
C SER A 109 23.01 0.52 -22.78
N VAL A 110 23.46 1.13 -23.89
CA VAL A 110 23.89 2.53 -23.87
C VAL A 110 22.78 3.45 -23.36
N ALA A 111 21.51 3.14 -23.65
CA ALA A 111 20.37 3.96 -23.27
C ALA A 111 19.99 3.87 -21.79
N LEU A 112 20.25 2.72 -21.15
CA LEU A 112 19.90 2.47 -19.75
C LEU A 112 20.90 1.51 -19.11
N ALA A 113 21.53 1.97 -18.05
CA ALA A 113 22.36 1.16 -17.17
C ALA A 113 21.90 1.31 -15.71
N PHE A 114 22.47 0.50 -14.82
CA PHE A 114 22.28 0.63 -13.37
C PHE A 114 23.64 0.74 -12.69
N VAL A 115 23.71 1.59 -11.66
CA VAL A 115 24.89 1.81 -10.84
C VAL A 115 24.48 1.68 -9.38
N ASP A 116 24.97 0.60 -8.77
CA ASP A 116 25.03 0.38 -7.32
C ASP A 116 26.24 1.16 -6.79
N TYR A 117 25.99 2.23 -6.03
CA TYR A 117 27.06 3.15 -5.61
C TYR A 117 27.82 2.69 -4.38
N ASP A 118 27.16 1.99 -3.47
CA ASP A 118 27.77 1.49 -2.23
C ASP A 118 28.22 0.03 -2.33
N ALA A 119 27.89 -0.63 -3.45
CA ALA A 119 28.24 -2.00 -3.80
C ALA A 119 27.69 -3.04 -2.82
N ASP A 120 26.53 -2.78 -2.22
CA ASP A 120 25.91 -3.65 -1.23
C ASP A 120 25.05 -4.78 -1.85
N GLY A 121 24.80 -4.72 -3.17
CA GLY A 121 24.04 -5.71 -3.92
C GLY A 121 22.52 -5.60 -3.72
N ARG A 122 22.03 -4.45 -3.27
CA ARG A 122 20.61 -4.15 -3.03
C ARG A 122 20.19 -2.91 -3.81
N LEU A 123 18.87 -2.72 -3.92
CA LEU A 123 18.32 -1.49 -4.48
C LEU A 123 17.93 -0.56 -3.35
N ASP A 124 18.66 0.54 -3.19
CA ASP A 124 18.46 1.45 -2.06
C ASP A 124 18.70 2.94 -2.40
N PRO A 125 18.40 3.87 -1.47
CA PRO A 125 18.54 5.30 -1.71
C PRO A 125 20.00 5.73 -1.91
N GLY A 126 20.31 6.23 -3.10
CA GLY A 126 21.68 6.60 -3.50
C GLY A 126 22.05 5.98 -4.84
N ASP A 127 21.44 4.84 -5.17
CA ASP A 127 21.57 4.19 -6.46
C ASP A 127 21.02 5.01 -7.61
N SER A 128 21.49 4.68 -8.82
CA SER A 128 21.08 5.41 -10.00
C SER A 128 20.98 4.58 -11.26
N PHE A 129 20.16 5.08 -12.18
CA PHE A 129 20.05 4.62 -13.55
C PHE A 129 20.53 5.73 -14.48
N PRO A 130 21.79 5.70 -14.93
CA PRO A 130 22.28 6.61 -15.95
C PRO A 130 21.49 6.44 -17.23
N LEU A 131 21.12 7.57 -17.84
CA LEU A 131 20.39 7.62 -19.10
C LEU A 131 21.27 8.24 -20.18
N SER A 132 21.29 7.62 -21.36
CA SER A 132 21.95 8.18 -22.55
C SER A 132 20.97 8.23 -23.72
N ALA A 133 20.06 9.21 -23.74
CA ALA A 133 19.16 9.37 -24.88
C ALA A 133 19.02 10.85 -25.29
N SER A 134 19.37 11.18 -26.52
CA SER A 134 19.33 12.57 -27.03
C SER A 134 18.07 12.87 -27.84
N ILE A 135 17.08 11.98 -27.85
CA ILE A 135 15.90 12.09 -28.72
C ILE A 135 14.70 12.54 -27.88
N PRO A 136 14.01 13.65 -28.22
CA PRO A 136 12.78 14.03 -27.56
C PRO A 136 11.68 12.98 -27.69
N GLY A 137 10.90 12.76 -26.64
CA GLY A 137 9.74 11.86 -26.66
C GLY A 137 8.99 11.83 -25.32
N SER A 138 7.94 11.03 -25.23
CA SER A 138 7.26 10.74 -23.96
C SER A 138 7.89 9.52 -23.32
N TYR A 139 8.62 9.73 -22.24
CA TYR A 139 9.38 8.68 -21.57
C TYR A 139 8.64 8.14 -20.35
N ARG A 140 8.78 6.84 -20.14
CA ARG A 140 8.31 6.16 -18.93
C ARG A 140 9.31 5.09 -18.52
N PHE A 141 9.78 5.22 -17.30
CA PHE A 141 10.67 4.28 -16.64
C PHE A 141 9.91 3.53 -15.54
N GLU A 142 10.07 2.22 -15.50
CA GLU A 142 9.39 1.35 -14.54
C GLU A 142 10.36 0.34 -13.94
N ILE A 143 10.25 0.14 -12.63
CA ILE A 143 10.99 -0.89 -11.90
C ILE A 143 10.00 -1.97 -11.50
N PHE A 144 10.40 -3.22 -11.73
CA PHE A 144 9.67 -4.41 -11.40
C PHE A 144 10.39 -5.22 -10.34
N PHE A 145 9.66 -5.69 -9.35
CA PHE A 145 10.11 -6.68 -8.38
C PHE A 145 9.58 -8.04 -8.81
N ARG A 146 10.45 -9.07 -8.74
CA ARG A 146 10.24 -10.43 -9.24
C ARG A 146 9.75 -10.50 -10.69
N LEU A 147 10.09 -9.47 -11.47
CA LEU A 147 9.76 -9.30 -12.90
C LEU A 147 8.27 -9.18 -13.25
N ASP A 148 7.36 -9.24 -12.27
CA ASP A 148 5.91 -9.24 -12.51
C ASP A 148 5.19 -8.09 -11.79
N ARG A 149 5.79 -7.54 -10.73
CA ARG A 149 5.17 -6.49 -9.93
C ARG A 149 5.88 -5.15 -10.11
N ARG A 150 5.19 -4.15 -10.64
CA ARG A 150 5.71 -2.78 -10.67
C ARG A 150 5.78 -2.18 -9.26
N VAL A 151 6.97 -1.69 -8.90
CA VAL A 151 7.30 -1.11 -7.59
C VAL A 151 7.75 0.34 -7.66
N GLY A 152 8.22 0.78 -8.82
CA GLY A 152 8.61 2.17 -9.08
C GLY A 152 8.19 2.60 -10.48
N PHE A 153 7.85 3.86 -10.64
CA PHE A 153 7.48 4.45 -11.92
C PHE A 153 7.85 5.93 -11.95
N LEU A 154 8.31 6.38 -13.11
CA LEU A 154 8.55 7.78 -13.42
C LEU A 154 8.20 8.03 -14.88
N ALA A 155 7.47 9.11 -15.17
CA ALA A 155 7.19 9.54 -16.54
C ALA A 155 7.51 11.03 -16.70
N TRP A 156 8.00 11.38 -17.88
CA TRP A 156 8.33 12.74 -18.26
C TRP A 156 8.30 12.89 -19.78
N ASP A 157 8.04 14.11 -20.24
CA ASP A 157 8.08 14.46 -21.66
C ASP A 157 9.31 15.33 -21.92
N GLY A 158 9.93 15.15 -23.09
CA GLY A 158 11.05 15.97 -23.55
C GLY A 158 12.26 15.15 -23.97
N ALA A 159 13.39 15.81 -24.14
CA ALA A 159 14.67 15.14 -24.38
C ALA A 159 15.33 14.76 -23.05
N LEU A 160 16.06 13.65 -23.06
CA LEU A 160 16.95 13.25 -21.98
C LEU A 160 18.31 13.97 -22.17
N GLY A 161 18.27 15.31 -22.14
CA GLY A 161 19.41 16.19 -22.40
C GLY A 161 18.99 17.58 -22.82
#